data_AF-A0A1M3F2R2-F1
#
_entry.id   AF-A0A1M3F2R2-F1
#
_cell.length_a   1.000
_cell.length_b   1.000
_cell.length_c   1.000
_cell.angle_alpha   90.00
_cell.angle_beta   90.00
_cell.angle_gamma   90.00
#
_symmetry.space_group_name_H-M   'P 1'
#
loop_
_entity.id
_entity.type
_entity.pdbx_description
1 polymer ?
#
loop_
_entity_poly.entity_id
_entity_poly.type
_entity_poly.pdbx_seq_one_letter_code
_entity_poly.pdbx_strand_id
1 'polypeptide(L)'
;MAEGEWARTTVTVWRGSAEMQVRDLVGGTLEEQLQAAESWLGELADARPGGLLDDLEARLFCSWAPREGQHAMTLPSGLIRALARVNGTYWMDVYAPDD
;
A
#
# COMPACT_ATOMS: atom_id res chain seq x y z
N MET A 1 -1.85 -3.77 25.61
CA MET A 1 -0.72 -3.51 24.68
C MET A 1 -0.62 -2.00 24.52
N ALA A 2 0.59 -1.46 24.36
CA ALA A 2 0.81 -0.01 24.24
C ALA A 2 -0.14 0.59 23.19
N GLU A 3 -0.90 1.63 23.57
CA GLU A 3 -1.96 2.26 22.77
C GLU A 3 -1.36 2.99 21.55
N GLY A 4 -0.81 2.26 20.60
CA GLY A 4 -0.40 2.68 19.27
C GLY A 4 -1.55 2.45 18.29
N GLU A 5 -1.75 3.33 17.31
CA GLU A 5 -2.49 2.97 16.10
C GLU A 5 -1.85 1.71 15.51
N TRP A 6 -2.64 0.66 15.28
CA TRP A 6 -2.14 -0.54 14.62
C TRP A 6 -2.52 -0.50 13.15
N ALA A 7 -1.49 -0.59 12.30
CA ALA A 7 -1.64 -0.73 10.87
C ALA A 7 -0.68 -1.81 10.37
N ARG A 8 -1.15 -2.57 9.38
CA ARG A 8 -0.33 -3.47 8.58
C ARG A 8 -0.64 -3.22 7.12
N THR A 9 0.40 -2.99 6.34
CA THR A 9 0.30 -2.79 4.90
C THR A 9 1.18 -3.79 4.20
N THR A 10 0.64 -4.50 3.22
CA THR A 10 1.38 -5.44 2.38
C THR A 10 1.22 -5.01 0.93
N VAL A 11 2.35 -4.93 0.22
CA VAL A 11 2.35 -4.66 -1.23
C VAL A 11 2.93 -5.88 -1.93
N THR A 12 2.16 -6.44 -2.86
CA THR A 12 2.61 -7.55 -3.70
C THR A 12 2.62 -7.10 -5.15
N VAL A 13 3.65 -7.51 -5.89
CA VAL A 13 3.85 -7.16 -7.29
C VAL A 13 4.08 -8.44 -8.10
N TRP A 14 3.32 -8.58 -9.19
CA TRP A 14 3.39 -9.68 -10.14
C TRP A 14 3.85 -9.21 -11.50
N ARG A 15 4.39 -10.14 -12.28
CA ARG A 15 4.56 -10.01 -13.72
C ARG A 15 3.87 -11.17 -14.41
N GLY A 16 2.78 -10.90 -15.11
CA GLY A 16 1.89 -11.96 -15.60
C GLY A 16 1.43 -12.85 -14.44
N SER A 17 1.68 -14.16 -14.52
CA SER A 17 1.31 -15.12 -13.47
C SER A 17 2.39 -15.34 -12.39
N ALA A 18 3.56 -14.72 -12.52
CA ALA A 18 4.66 -14.91 -11.56
C ALA A 18 4.68 -13.78 -10.51
N GLU A 19 4.58 -14.15 -9.23
CA GLU A 19 4.86 -13.23 -8.14
C GLU A 19 6.34 -12.84 -8.17
N MET A 20 6.61 -11.54 -8.17
CA MET A 20 7.97 -11.02 -8.22
C MET A 20 8.46 -10.61 -6.84
N GLN A 21 7.66 -9.82 -6.12
CA GLN A 21 8.08 -9.20 -4.87
C GLN A 21 6.90 -9.02 -3.92
N VAL A 22 7.14 -9.24 -2.64
CA VAL A 22 6.24 -8.94 -1.53
C VAL A 22 6.99 -8.03 -0.57
N ARG A 23 6.35 -6.93 -0.17
CA ARG A 23 6.87 -5.99 0.81
C ARG A 23 5.85 -5.79 1.92
N ASP A 24 6.20 -6.25 3.12
CA ASP A 24 5.45 -5.94 4.34
C ASP A 24 5.97 -4.63 4.94
N LEU A 25 5.04 -3.71 5.21
CA LEU A 25 5.26 -2.43 5.87
C LEU A 25 4.57 -2.52 7.23
N VAL A 26 5.39 -2.62 8.28
CA VAL A 26 4.94 -2.79 9.66
C VAL A 26 5.64 -1.79 10.56
N GLY A 27 4.92 -1.33 11.59
CA GLY A 27 5.36 -0.22 12.44
C GLY A 27 4.94 1.14 11.89
N GLY A 28 4.86 2.13 12.77
CA GLY A 28 4.36 3.46 12.42
C GLY A 28 2.84 3.52 12.26
N THR A 29 2.35 4.70 11.86
CA THR A 29 0.93 4.94 11.53
C THR A 29 0.58 4.38 10.16
N LEU A 30 -0.71 4.25 9.85
CA LEU A 30 -1.15 3.88 8.51
C LEU A 30 -0.62 4.88 7.45
N GLU A 31 -0.61 6.18 7.77
CA GLU A 31 -0.11 7.22 6.87
C GLU A 31 1.37 7.02 6.51
N GLU A 32 2.21 6.69 7.50
CA GLU A 32 3.63 6.39 7.27
C GLU A 32 3.81 5.16 6.38
N GLN A 33 2.99 4.12 6.57
CA GLN A 33 3.01 2.93 5.74
C GLN A 33 2.55 3.20 4.31
N LEU A 34 1.49 3.99 4.10
CA LEU A 34 1.02 4.37 2.78
C LEU A 34 2.05 5.22 2.03
N GLN A 35 2.73 6.14 2.72
CA GLN A 35 3.81 6.94 2.15
C GLN A 35 5.02 6.09 1.75
N ALA A 36 5.37 5.08 2.55
CA ALA A 36 6.43 4.13 2.23
C ALA A 36 6.07 3.26 1.01
N ALA A 37 4.81 2.83 0.91
CA ALA A 37 4.31 2.09 -0.25
C ALA A 37 4.34 2.96 -1.53
N GLU A 38 3.93 4.22 -1.43
CA GLU A 38 3.98 5.19 -2.53
C GLU A 38 5.40 5.34 -3.07
N SER A 39 6.38 5.63 -2.19
CA SER A 39 7.78 5.80 -2.60
C SER A 39 8.30 4.56 -3.31
N TRP A 40 8.03 3.38 -2.76
CA TRP A 40 8.51 2.13 -3.32
C TRP A 40 7.88 1.80 -4.69
N LEU A 41 6.57 1.97 -4.84
CA LEU A 41 5.88 1.76 -6.11
C LEU A 41 6.33 2.79 -7.16
N GLY A 42 6.58 4.03 -6.74
CA GLY A 42 7.17 5.08 -7.58
C GLY A 42 8.55 4.70 -8.09
N GLU A 43 9.45 4.26 -7.21
CA GLU A 43 10.79 3.76 -7.57
C GLU A 43 10.72 2.57 -8.51
N LEU A 44 9.80 1.61 -8.27
CA LEU A 44 9.61 0.44 -9.13
C LEU A 44 9.15 0.83 -10.53
N ALA A 45 8.25 1.81 -10.64
CA ALA A 45 7.77 2.35 -11.91
C ALA A 45 8.87 3.13 -12.64
N ASP A 46 9.63 3.97 -11.93
CA ASP A 46 10.67 4.84 -12.52
C ASP A 46 11.94 4.05 -12.92
N ALA A 47 12.27 2.97 -12.21
CA ALA A 47 13.42 2.11 -12.52
C ALA A 47 13.31 1.35 -13.86
N ARG A 48 12.18 1.45 -14.57
CA ARG A 48 11.94 0.73 -15.83
C ARG A 48 11.59 1.65 -17.00
N PRO A 49 12.57 2.38 -17.56
CA PRO A 49 12.37 3.12 -18.79
C PRO A 49 12.23 2.17 -19.98
N GLY A 50 11.07 2.17 -20.65
CA GLY A 50 10.93 1.70 -22.03
C GLY A 50 10.40 0.28 -22.28
N GLY A 51 9.89 -0.43 -21.28
CA GLY A 51 9.16 -1.70 -21.47
C GLY A 51 7.73 -1.56 -20.98
N LEU A 52 6.74 -2.02 -21.76
CA LEU A 52 5.33 -2.00 -21.38
C LEU A 52 5.17 -2.45 -19.92
N LEU A 53 4.67 -1.54 -19.08
CA LEU A 53 4.26 -1.83 -17.71
C LEU A 53 2.96 -2.66 -17.70
N ASP A 54 2.38 -2.94 -18.88
CA ASP A 54 1.16 -3.71 -19.09
C ASP A 54 1.19 -5.09 -18.40
N ASP A 55 2.37 -5.69 -18.25
CA ASP A 55 2.50 -7.00 -17.60
C ASP A 55 2.70 -6.94 -16.08
N LEU A 56 2.95 -5.75 -15.52
CA LEU A 56 3.14 -5.56 -14.07
C LEU A 56 1.79 -5.27 -13.42
N GLU A 57 1.43 -6.07 -12.43
CA GLU A 57 0.27 -5.84 -11.57
C GLU A 57 0.77 -5.62 -10.15
N ALA A 58 0.27 -4.60 -9.46
CA ALA A 58 0.51 -4.41 -8.03
C ALA A 58 -0.80 -4.53 -7.25
N ARG A 59 -0.73 -5.11 -6.06
CA ARG A 59 -1.86 -5.16 -5.13
C ARG A 59 -1.37 -4.68 -3.79
N LEU A 60 -2.09 -3.71 -3.26
CA LEU A 60 -1.81 -3.12 -1.97
C LEU A 60 -2.97 -3.43 -1.03
N PHE A 61 -2.65 -4.12 0.05
CA PHE A 61 -3.60 -4.48 1.09
C PHE A 61 -3.23 -3.72 2.37
N CYS A 62 -4.15 -2.92 2.87
CA CYS A 62 -4.03 -2.23 4.14
C CYS A 62 -5.06 -2.75 5.12
N SER A 63 -4.63 -3.03 6.34
CA SER A 63 -5.50 -3.42 7.43
C SER A 63 -5.17 -2.54 8.64
N TRP A 64 -6.14 -1.82 9.18
CA TRP A 64 -5.91 -0.85 10.26
C TRP A 64 -7.09 -0.76 11.23
N ALA A 65 -6.77 -0.38 12.47
CA ALA A 65 -7.76 -0.11 13.51
C ALA A 65 -7.71 1.38 13.90
N PRO A 66 -8.67 2.22 13.46
CA PRO A 66 -8.73 3.62 13.84
C PRO A 66 -8.93 3.78 15.34
N ARG A 67 -8.32 4.80 15.92
CA ARG A 67 -8.63 5.23 17.29
C ARG A 67 -9.95 6.00 17.34
N GLU A 68 -10.55 6.06 18.53
CA GLU A 68 -11.72 6.90 18.78
C GLU A 68 -11.42 8.35 18.37
N GLY A 69 -12.25 8.92 17.49
CA GLY A 69 -12.11 10.29 16.98
C GLY A 69 -11.23 10.46 15.73
N GLN A 70 -10.58 9.42 15.21
CA GLN A 70 -9.94 9.49 13.87
C GLN A 70 -11.00 9.37 12.76
N HIS A 71 -10.99 10.33 11.82
CA HIS A 71 -11.87 10.35 10.65
C HIS A 71 -11.32 9.50 9.49
N ALA A 72 -12.18 9.27 8.48
CA ALA A 72 -11.84 8.55 7.26
C ALA A 72 -10.51 9.04 6.65
N MET A 73 -9.59 8.09 6.45
CA MET A 73 -8.30 8.37 5.81
C MET A 73 -8.48 8.69 4.34
N THR A 74 -7.79 9.74 3.88
CA THR A 74 -7.68 10.05 2.44
C THR A 74 -6.46 9.35 1.89
N LEU A 75 -6.64 8.58 0.82
CA LEU A 75 -5.50 7.97 0.14
C LEU A 75 -4.58 9.06 -0.44
N PRO A 76 -3.26 8.99 -0.23
CA PRO A 76 -2.32 9.93 -0.85
C PRO A 76 -2.47 9.91 -2.36
N SER A 77 -2.57 11.09 -2.97
CA SER A 77 -2.72 11.20 -4.43
C SER A 77 -1.51 10.62 -5.19
N GLY A 78 -0.33 10.61 -4.57
CA GLY A 78 0.86 10.00 -5.13
C GLY A 78 0.76 8.48 -5.18
N LEU A 79 0.23 7.85 -4.13
CA LEU A 79 -0.04 6.41 -4.11
C LEU A 79 -0.98 5.98 -5.25
N ILE A 80 -2.05 6.74 -5.50
CA ILE A 80 -2.97 6.48 -6.61
C ILE A 80 -2.23 6.55 -7.96
N ARG A 81 -1.37 7.56 -8.15
CA ARG A 81 -0.56 7.71 -9.38
C ARG A 81 0.45 6.59 -9.52
N ALA A 82 1.10 6.17 -8.44
CA ALA A 82 2.07 5.10 -8.43
C ALA A 82 1.41 3.78 -8.82
N LEU A 83 0.26 3.44 -8.20
CA LEU A 83 -0.54 2.26 -8.55
C LEU A 83 -1.01 2.29 -10.02
N ALA A 84 -1.48 3.44 -10.50
CA ALA A 84 -1.91 3.59 -11.89
C ALA A 84 -0.78 3.36 -12.90
N ARG A 85 0.48 3.60 -12.52
CA ARG A 85 1.65 3.29 -13.37
C ARG A 85 1.93 1.79 -13.45
N VAL A 86 1.42 0.96 -12.54
CA VAL A 86 1.72 -0.48 -12.42
C VAL A 86 0.48 -1.37 -12.41
N ASN A 87 -0.56 -1.01 -13.18
CA ASN A 87 -1.88 -1.69 -13.21
C ASN A 87 -2.38 -2.10 -11.82
N GLY A 88 -2.19 -1.21 -10.85
CA GLY A 88 -2.31 -1.53 -9.44
C GLY A 88 -3.74 -1.49 -8.93
N THR A 89 -4.04 -2.35 -7.96
CA THR A 89 -5.31 -2.36 -7.21
C THR A 89 -5.05 -2.16 -5.72
N TYR A 90 -5.98 -1.52 -5.03
CA TYR A 90 -5.89 -1.20 -3.60
C TYR A 90 -7.09 -1.76 -2.84
N TRP A 91 -6.82 -2.40 -1.70
CA TRP A 91 -7.81 -2.86 -0.73
C TRP A 91 -7.51 -2.29 0.65
N MET A 92 -8.56 -1.90 1.35
CA MET A 92 -8.48 -1.38 2.71
C MET A 92 -9.54 -2.06 3.58
N ASP A 93 -9.07 -2.78 4.58
CA ASP A 93 -9.91 -3.34 5.63
C ASP A 93 -9.76 -2.48 6.89
N VAL A 94 -10.90 -2.04 7.42
CA VAL A 94 -10.98 -1.28 8.66
C VAL A 94 -11.55 -2.19 9.73
N TYR A 95 -10.82 -2.37 10.83
CA TYR A 95 -11.31 -3.11 11.98
C TYR A 95 -11.90 -2.17 13.01
N ALA A 96 -12.99 -2.58 13.67
CA ALA A 96 -13.37 -1.94 14.92
C ALA A 96 -12.27 -2.24 15.95
N PRO A 97 -11.92 -1.29 16.84
CA PRO A 97 -11.17 -1.64 18.04
C PRO A 97 -11.95 -2.74 18.79
N ASP A 98 -11.29 -3.84 19.13
CA ASP A 98 -11.88 -4.85 20.01
C ASP A 98 -12.23 -4.16 21.35
N ASP A 99 -13.51 -4.23 21.76
CA ASP A 99 -14.03 -3.73 23.05
C ASP A 99 -13.29 -4.34 24.26
#